data_AF-A0A8H6G0Z1-F1
#
_entry.id   AF-A0A8H6G0Z1-F1
#
_cell.length_a   1.000
_cell.length_b   1.000
_cell.length_c   1.000
_cell.angle_alpha   90.00
_cell.angle_beta   90.00
_cell.angle_gamma   90.00
#
_symmetry.space_group_name_H-M   'P 1'
#
loop_
_entity.id
_entity.type
_entity.pdbx_description
1 polymer ?
#
loop_
_entity_poly.entity_id
_entity_poly.type
_entity_poly.pdbx_seq_one_letter_code
_entity_poly.pdbx_strand_id
1 'polypeptide(L)'
;MVPFSAAALFVTLRVLLLSVSTSPVEAVPMTSNVTTHSKVASTSSSYWVANIQRQGTVAFGDASYKVFRNVQDYGATGDGTTDDTAAINSAITDGNRCGLGCDSSTVTPAIVYFPPGTYLVSAPIIQSYYSQFIGDAVTIPTIKASASFTGIAVIDSDPYTKGANWYTNQNNFYRQVRNFVIDITSMPATTGACIHWQVAQATSLQNIVFEMVQGGTDNHQEGIFMDNGSGGFYSDLVFNGGNYGMFVGNQQFTTRNLTFNNCNTAVYMNWNWVWNLKSITVNNVSFPVLPFSSYSNSCGREADSRASARGWRKYVKHPNQPDRGLRPSPRQQVRRNAKRYHHSLQHDWQYSDHRQHARH
;
A
#
# COMPACT_ATOMS: atom_id res chain seq x y z
N MET A 1 -2.77 77.92 -11.49
CA MET A 1 -4.09 78.18 -12.08
C MET A 1 -3.93 78.39 -13.58
N VAL A 2 -4.33 77.40 -14.37
CA VAL A 2 -4.76 77.44 -15.78
C VAL A 2 -5.70 76.22 -15.93
N PRO A 3 -6.89 76.32 -16.55
CA PRO A 3 -8.01 75.41 -16.26
C PRO A 3 -7.97 74.11 -17.10
N PHE A 4 -8.32 72.99 -16.46
CA PHE A 4 -8.66 71.75 -17.15
C PHE A 4 -10.10 71.84 -17.69
N SER A 5 -10.26 71.79 -19.02
CA SER A 5 -11.56 71.76 -19.68
C SER A 5 -12.08 70.33 -19.79
N ALA A 6 -13.30 70.09 -19.28
CA ALA A 6 -14.00 68.81 -19.23
C ALA A 6 -14.44 68.24 -20.60
N ALA A 7 -13.97 68.80 -21.71
CA ALA A 7 -14.40 68.42 -23.06
C ALA A 7 -13.67 67.19 -23.64
N ALA A 8 -12.58 66.73 -23.03
CA ALA A 8 -11.81 65.58 -23.54
C ALA A 8 -12.33 64.19 -23.11
N LEU A 9 -13.29 64.13 -22.18
CA LEU A 9 -13.78 62.85 -21.61
C LEU A 9 -14.99 62.25 -22.35
N PHE A 10 -15.62 62.99 -23.27
CA PHE A 10 -16.85 62.54 -23.95
C PHE A 10 -16.62 61.94 -25.35
N VAL A 11 -15.41 62.04 -25.92
CA VAL A 11 -15.12 61.51 -27.27
C VAL A 11 -14.63 60.05 -27.23
N THR A 12 -14.05 59.59 -26.12
CA THR A 12 -13.59 58.19 -25.97
C THR A 12 -14.67 57.20 -25.54
N LEU A 13 -15.82 57.66 -25.02
CA LEU A 13 -16.93 56.77 -24.60
C LEU A 13 -17.96 56.48 -25.72
N ARG A 14 -17.89 57.20 -26.85
CA ARG A 14 -18.79 57.00 -28.01
C ARG A 14 -18.29 55.98 -29.04
N VAL A 15 -17.00 55.59 -29.00
CA VAL A 15 -16.40 54.65 -29.97
C VAL A 15 -16.49 53.19 -29.49
N LEU A 16 -16.85 52.93 -28.22
CA LEU A 16 -16.92 51.56 -27.66
C LEU A 16 -18.34 50.95 -27.63
N LEU A 17 -19.35 51.60 -28.22
CA LEU A 17 -20.76 51.16 -28.14
C LEU A 17 -21.44 50.90 -29.50
N LEU A 18 -20.68 50.74 -30.59
CA LEU A 18 -21.22 50.57 -31.95
C LEU A 18 -20.84 49.25 -32.65
N SER A 19 -20.43 48.21 -31.91
CA SER A 19 -20.14 46.89 -32.50
C SER A 19 -20.72 45.74 -31.68
N VAL A 20 -22.04 45.76 -31.45
CA VAL A 20 -22.79 44.58 -31.02
C VAL A 20 -24.02 44.44 -31.91
N SER A 21 -23.86 43.72 -33.02
CA SER A 21 -24.97 43.20 -33.81
C SER A 21 -25.54 41.95 -33.13
N THR A 22 -26.69 42.08 -32.47
CA THR A 22 -27.45 40.94 -31.94
C THR A 22 -28.33 40.37 -33.05
N SER A 23 -27.99 39.21 -33.58
CA SER A 23 -28.90 38.41 -34.40
C SER A 23 -29.82 37.59 -33.49
N PRO A 24 -31.14 37.54 -33.72
CA PRO A 24 -32.00 36.60 -33.01
C PRO A 24 -31.72 35.19 -33.52
N VAL A 25 -31.35 34.27 -32.61
CA VAL A 25 -31.26 32.84 -32.91
C VAL A 25 -32.66 32.25 -32.73
N GLU A 26 -33.25 31.76 -33.81
CA GLU A 26 -34.49 30.97 -33.76
C GLU A 26 -34.28 29.71 -32.91
N ALA A 27 -35.20 29.45 -31.98
CA ALA A 27 -35.21 28.23 -31.19
C ALA A 27 -35.61 27.04 -32.07
N VAL A 28 -34.69 26.10 -32.27
CA VAL A 28 -34.99 24.81 -32.90
C VAL A 28 -35.71 23.93 -31.87
N PRO A 29 -36.89 23.35 -32.18
CA PRO A 29 -37.55 22.44 -31.25
C PRO A 29 -36.73 21.14 -31.13
N MET A 30 -36.28 20.83 -29.90
CA MET A 30 -35.68 19.53 -29.60
C MET A 30 -36.74 18.43 -29.68
N THR A 31 -36.57 17.52 -30.62
CA THR A 31 -37.27 16.23 -30.65
C THR A 31 -36.74 15.33 -29.54
N SER A 32 -37.58 15.02 -28.56
CA SER A 32 -37.30 14.02 -27.53
C SER A 32 -37.31 12.61 -28.14
N ASN A 33 -36.14 12.10 -28.53
CA ASN A 33 -35.97 10.68 -28.76
C ASN A 33 -35.58 10.00 -27.45
N VAL A 34 -36.59 9.41 -26.79
CA VAL A 34 -36.40 8.42 -25.74
C VAL A 34 -35.82 7.16 -26.40
N THR A 35 -34.54 6.90 -26.17
CA THR A 35 -33.95 5.58 -26.43
C THR A 35 -32.81 5.30 -25.45
N THR A 36 -33.11 4.41 -24.50
CA THR A 36 -32.25 3.42 -23.83
C THR A 36 -30.90 3.86 -23.25
N HIS A 37 -30.76 3.65 -21.93
CA HIS A 37 -29.52 3.70 -21.13
C HIS A 37 -28.25 3.35 -21.93
N SER A 38 -27.57 4.40 -22.39
CA SER A 38 -26.22 4.25 -22.93
C SER A 38 -25.27 4.06 -21.75
N LYS A 39 -24.69 2.86 -21.70
CA LYS A 39 -23.51 2.49 -20.89
C LYS A 39 -22.56 3.69 -20.84
N VAL A 40 -22.29 4.21 -19.64
CA VAL A 40 -21.34 5.30 -19.41
C VAL A 40 -20.09 5.00 -20.24
N ALA A 41 -19.84 5.83 -21.25
CA ALA A 41 -18.63 5.73 -22.04
C ALA A 41 -17.47 5.94 -21.07
N SER A 42 -16.66 4.90 -20.87
CA SER A 42 -15.38 5.04 -20.18
C SER A 42 -14.63 6.16 -20.88
N THR A 43 -14.33 7.24 -20.18
CA THR A 43 -13.29 8.16 -20.63
C THR A 43 -12.05 7.32 -20.85
N SER A 44 -11.70 7.06 -22.12
CA SER A 44 -10.59 6.20 -22.47
C SER A 44 -9.32 6.80 -21.86
N SER A 45 -8.75 6.11 -20.87
CA SER A 45 -7.54 6.60 -20.21
C SER A 45 -6.40 6.71 -21.21
N SER A 46 -5.58 7.76 -21.08
CA SER A 46 -4.33 7.91 -21.85
C SER A 46 -3.20 7.05 -21.31
N TYR A 47 -3.38 6.36 -20.19
CA TYR A 47 -2.39 5.42 -19.69
C TYR A 47 -2.25 4.24 -20.66
N TRP A 48 -1.05 4.02 -21.19
CA TRP A 48 -0.80 3.02 -22.24
C TRP A 48 -1.22 1.60 -21.83
N VAL A 49 -1.18 1.27 -20.53
CA VAL A 49 -1.62 -0.02 -20.01
C VAL A 49 -3.11 -0.23 -20.26
N ALA A 50 -3.94 0.80 -20.45
CA ALA A 50 -5.36 0.66 -20.80
C ALA A 50 -5.57 0.21 -22.25
N ASN A 51 -4.72 0.69 -23.17
CA ASN A 51 -4.99 0.62 -24.61
C ASN A 51 -4.04 -0.30 -25.39
N ILE A 52 -2.91 -0.70 -24.80
CA ILE A 52 -1.96 -1.59 -25.48
C ILE A 52 -2.64 -2.89 -25.89
N GLN A 53 -2.34 -3.35 -27.11
CA GLN A 53 -2.84 -4.62 -27.62
C GLN A 53 -2.48 -5.77 -26.67
N ARG A 54 -3.47 -6.59 -26.31
CA ARG A 54 -3.26 -7.75 -25.43
C ARG A 54 -2.77 -8.94 -26.24
N GLN A 55 -1.50 -9.27 -26.07
CA GLN A 55 -0.84 -10.39 -26.73
C GLN A 55 -0.21 -11.38 -25.73
N GLY A 56 -0.33 -11.11 -24.43
CA GLY A 56 0.22 -11.96 -23.38
C GLY A 56 -0.56 -13.26 -23.25
N THR A 57 0.17 -14.37 -23.11
CA THR A 57 -0.36 -15.71 -22.84
C THR A 57 0.55 -16.41 -21.83
N VAL A 58 0.15 -17.60 -21.38
CA VAL A 58 0.93 -18.46 -20.49
C VAL A 58 1.54 -19.60 -21.32
N ALA A 59 2.86 -19.70 -21.33
CA ALA A 59 3.56 -20.71 -22.13
C ALA A 59 3.35 -22.15 -21.62
N PHE A 60 3.10 -22.30 -20.31
CA PHE A 60 2.97 -23.58 -19.63
C PHE A 60 1.57 -23.77 -19.03
N GLY A 61 0.53 -23.46 -19.81
CA GLY A 61 -0.86 -23.56 -19.38
C GLY A 61 -1.80 -23.53 -20.57
N ASP A 62 -3.05 -23.16 -20.31
CA ASP A 62 -4.04 -22.97 -21.37
C ASP A 62 -3.71 -21.71 -22.18
N ALA A 63 -3.50 -21.86 -23.49
CA ALA A 63 -3.19 -20.74 -24.37
C ALA A 63 -4.33 -19.71 -24.46
N SER A 64 -5.57 -20.12 -24.17
CA SER A 64 -6.74 -19.25 -24.09
C SER A 64 -6.86 -18.49 -22.77
N TYR A 65 -6.00 -18.78 -21.79
CA TYR A 65 -5.99 -18.12 -20.49
C TYR A 65 -5.77 -16.61 -20.64
N LYS A 66 -6.71 -15.84 -20.10
CA LYS A 66 -6.68 -14.38 -20.14
C LYS A 66 -5.74 -13.85 -19.06
N VAL A 67 -4.59 -13.26 -19.42
CA VAL A 67 -3.66 -12.67 -18.44
C VAL A 67 -4.12 -11.29 -17.96
N PHE A 68 -4.61 -10.44 -18.87
CA PHE A 68 -5.02 -9.07 -18.58
C PHE A 68 -6.53 -8.98 -18.40
N ARG A 69 -6.98 -8.32 -17.34
CA ARG A 69 -8.40 -8.23 -16.95
C ARG A 69 -8.71 -6.81 -16.52
N ASN A 70 -9.58 -6.11 -17.23
CA ASN A 70 -10.10 -4.82 -16.80
C ASN A 70 -11.34 -5.06 -15.92
N VAL A 71 -11.38 -4.54 -14.70
CA VAL A 71 -12.51 -4.73 -13.77
C VAL A 71 -13.86 -4.30 -14.35
N GLN A 72 -13.88 -3.32 -15.26
CA GLN A 72 -15.11 -2.88 -15.93
C GLN A 72 -15.66 -3.91 -16.92
N ASP A 73 -14.82 -4.81 -17.45
CA ASP A 73 -15.27 -5.94 -18.29
C ASP A 73 -16.04 -6.98 -17.45
N TYR A 74 -15.87 -6.96 -16.13
CA TYR A 74 -16.53 -7.86 -15.17
C TYR A 74 -17.69 -7.17 -14.44
N GLY A 75 -18.09 -5.98 -14.87
CA GLY A 75 -19.25 -5.26 -14.35
C GLY A 75 -18.96 -4.23 -13.28
N ALA A 76 -17.70 -3.96 -12.94
CA ALA A 76 -17.37 -2.86 -12.03
C ALA A 76 -17.72 -1.53 -12.69
N THR A 77 -18.41 -0.66 -11.97
CA THR A 77 -18.89 0.63 -12.47
C THR A 77 -17.84 1.73 -12.27
N GLY A 78 -17.15 1.73 -11.12
CA GLY A 78 -16.25 2.81 -10.74
C GLY A 78 -16.98 4.14 -10.45
N ASP A 79 -18.27 4.10 -10.12
CA ASP A 79 -19.11 5.31 -9.91
C ASP A 79 -19.13 5.83 -8.46
N GLY A 80 -18.54 5.09 -7.52
CA GLY A 80 -18.47 5.42 -6.09
C GLY A 80 -19.72 5.12 -5.28
N THR A 81 -20.74 4.52 -5.89
CA THR A 81 -22.05 4.24 -5.28
C THR A 81 -22.50 2.79 -5.45
N THR A 82 -22.23 2.18 -6.60
CA THR A 82 -22.47 0.76 -6.86
C THR A 82 -21.40 -0.06 -6.16
N ASP A 83 -21.80 -1.13 -5.47
CA ASP A 83 -20.87 -2.05 -4.84
C ASP A 83 -20.16 -2.91 -5.90
N ASP A 84 -18.89 -2.60 -6.14
CA ASP A 84 -18.06 -3.24 -7.16
C ASP A 84 -17.32 -4.49 -6.65
N THR A 85 -17.53 -4.89 -5.39
CA THR A 85 -16.78 -5.98 -4.72
C THR A 85 -16.85 -7.28 -5.51
N ALA A 86 -18.05 -7.67 -5.96
CA ALA A 86 -18.27 -8.92 -6.68
C ALA A 86 -17.62 -8.90 -8.07
N ALA A 87 -17.73 -7.77 -8.79
CA ALA A 87 -17.16 -7.61 -10.11
C ALA A 87 -15.62 -7.66 -10.07
N ILE A 88 -15.01 -6.98 -9.09
CA ILE A 88 -13.56 -6.98 -8.90
C ILE A 88 -13.07 -8.38 -8.53
N ASN A 89 -13.69 -9.06 -7.57
CA ASN A 89 -13.30 -10.43 -7.22
C ASN A 89 -13.53 -11.43 -8.37
N SER A 90 -14.54 -11.22 -9.22
CA SER A 90 -14.74 -11.99 -10.45
C SER A 90 -13.58 -11.78 -11.45
N ALA A 91 -13.15 -10.53 -11.64
CA ALA A 91 -11.96 -10.24 -12.44
C ALA A 91 -10.71 -10.90 -11.85
N ILE A 92 -10.57 -11.02 -10.53
CA ILE A 92 -9.38 -11.59 -9.92
C ILE A 92 -9.34 -13.12 -10.07
N THR A 93 -10.49 -13.78 -10.01
CA THR A 93 -10.60 -15.25 -9.92
C THR A 93 -10.80 -15.94 -11.27
N ASP A 94 -11.17 -15.19 -12.31
CA ASP A 94 -11.37 -15.70 -13.67
C ASP A 94 -10.16 -16.48 -14.20
N GLY A 95 -10.42 -17.66 -14.78
CA GLY A 95 -9.41 -18.56 -15.33
C GLY A 95 -8.88 -19.63 -14.37
N ASN A 96 -9.69 -20.09 -13.39
CA ASN A 96 -9.36 -21.18 -12.46
C ASN A 96 -7.97 -21.02 -11.80
N ARG A 97 -7.79 -19.88 -11.13
CA ARG A 97 -6.50 -19.46 -10.60
C ARG A 97 -6.18 -20.12 -9.26
N CYS A 98 -4.93 -19.95 -8.82
CA CYS A 98 -4.46 -20.46 -7.54
C CYS A 98 -5.07 -19.71 -6.33
N GLY A 99 -6.21 -20.21 -5.84
CA GLY A 99 -6.92 -19.74 -4.65
C GLY A 99 -6.76 -20.69 -3.45
N LEU A 100 -7.80 -20.79 -2.60
CA LEU A 100 -7.83 -21.69 -1.45
C LEU A 100 -7.46 -23.14 -1.83
N GLY A 101 -6.54 -23.73 -1.09
CA GLY A 101 -6.09 -25.12 -1.30
C GLY A 101 -5.03 -25.28 -2.39
N CYS A 102 -4.60 -24.18 -3.02
CA CYS A 102 -3.45 -24.14 -3.91
C CYS A 102 -2.25 -23.47 -3.21
N ASP A 103 -1.15 -24.19 -3.03
CA ASP A 103 0.03 -23.67 -2.33
C ASP A 103 0.69 -22.49 -3.06
N SER A 104 0.90 -22.62 -4.37
CA SER A 104 1.49 -21.59 -5.24
C SER A 104 1.31 -21.93 -6.72
N SER A 105 1.43 -20.94 -7.61
CA SER A 105 1.39 -21.16 -9.06
C SER A 105 2.18 -20.09 -9.82
N THR A 106 2.86 -20.50 -10.88
CA THR A 106 3.51 -19.59 -11.85
C THR A 106 2.84 -19.57 -13.22
N VAL A 107 1.79 -20.37 -13.42
CA VAL A 107 1.13 -20.58 -14.72
C VAL A 107 -0.26 -19.95 -14.80
N THR A 108 -0.69 -19.26 -13.73
CA THR A 108 -1.97 -18.52 -13.67
C THR A 108 -1.77 -17.04 -13.23
N PRO A 109 -0.88 -16.26 -13.88
CA PRO A 109 -0.66 -14.86 -13.54
C PRO A 109 -1.90 -14.01 -13.85
N ALA A 110 -2.09 -12.92 -13.11
CA ALA A 110 -3.13 -11.95 -13.44
C ALA A 110 -2.64 -10.51 -13.37
N ILE A 111 -2.91 -9.75 -14.41
CA ILE A 111 -2.91 -8.30 -14.37
C ILE A 111 -4.37 -7.86 -14.27
N VAL A 112 -4.76 -7.36 -13.09
CA VAL A 112 -6.09 -6.81 -12.84
C VAL A 112 -5.97 -5.29 -12.88
N TYR A 113 -6.53 -4.71 -13.93
CA TYR A 113 -6.45 -3.28 -14.24
C TYR A 113 -7.72 -2.55 -13.79
N PHE A 114 -7.51 -1.41 -13.14
CA PHE A 114 -8.56 -0.53 -12.65
C PHE A 114 -8.47 0.80 -13.42
N PRO A 115 -9.39 1.05 -14.36
CA PRO A 115 -9.54 2.36 -14.99
C PRO A 115 -9.80 3.48 -13.97
N PRO A 116 -9.71 4.76 -14.38
CA PRO A 116 -10.10 5.88 -13.53
C PRO A 116 -11.54 5.72 -13.01
N GLY A 117 -11.75 5.93 -11.71
CA GLY A 117 -13.05 5.79 -11.07
C GLY A 117 -12.94 5.64 -9.55
N THR A 118 -14.08 5.59 -8.88
CA THR A 118 -14.20 5.22 -7.46
C THR A 118 -14.92 3.89 -7.33
N TYR A 119 -14.24 2.88 -6.84
CA TYR A 119 -14.77 1.53 -6.69
C TYR A 119 -15.20 1.33 -5.24
N LEU A 120 -16.50 1.41 -4.97
CA LEU A 120 -17.04 1.16 -3.63
C LEU A 120 -17.01 -0.34 -3.35
N VAL A 121 -16.49 -0.75 -2.20
CA VAL A 121 -16.45 -2.15 -1.78
C VAL A 121 -16.95 -2.34 -0.36
N SER A 122 -17.63 -3.46 -0.10
CA SER A 122 -18.18 -3.81 1.23
C SER A 122 -17.53 -5.03 1.87
N ALA A 123 -16.67 -5.74 1.15
CA ALA A 123 -15.90 -6.86 1.65
C ALA A 123 -14.51 -6.92 1.00
N PRO A 124 -13.56 -7.70 1.53
CA PRO A 124 -12.20 -7.77 1.00
C PRO A 124 -12.15 -8.11 -0.48
N ILE A 125 -11.27 -7.41 -1.19
CA ILE A 125 -10.79 -7.80 -2.50
C ILE A 125 -9.66 -8.81 -2.29
N ILE A 126 -9.93 -10.08 -2.56
CA ILE A 126 -8.99 -11.17 -2.32
C ILE A 126 -7.98 -11.24 -3.45
N GLN A 127 -6.75 -10.82 -3.20
CA GLN A 127 -5.67 -10.94 -4.17
C GLN A 127 -5.20 -12.40 -4.22
N SER A 128 -5.66 -13.18 -5.20
CA SER A 128 -5.15 -14.56 -5.37
C SER A 128 -3.65 -14.56 -5.73
N TYR A 129 -2.98 -15.71 -5.61
CA TYR A 129 -1.55 -15.88 -5.87
C TYR A 129 -1.14 -15.33 -7.24
N TYR A 130 0.07 -14.78 -7.37
CA TYR A 130 0.62 -14.24 -8.62
C TYR A 130 -0.24 -13.17 -9.33
N SER A 131 -0.82 -12.24 -8.56
CA SER A 131 -1.66 -11.15 -9.09
C SER A 131 -0.97 -9.78 -8.97
N GLN A 132 -1.16 -8.95 -9.99
CA GLN A 132 -0.81 -7.54 -10.01
C GLN A 132 -2.09 -6.71 -10.12
N PHE A 133 -2.35 -5.89 -9.12
CA PHE A 133 -3.40 -4.87 -9.17
C PHE A 133 -2.77 -3.57 -9.65
N ILE A 134 -3.27 -3.07 -10.78
CA ILE A 134 -2.71 -1.90 -11.45
C ILE A 134 -3.85 -0.91 -11.65
N GLY A 135 -3.86 0.15 -10.86
CA GLY A 135 -4.68 1.31 -11.17
C GLY A 135 -4.10 2.11 -12.32
N ASP A 136 -4.96 2.90 -12.94
CA ASP A 136 -4.55 3.90 -13.89
C ASP A 136 -3.50 4.85 -13.30
N ALA A 137 -2.40 5.08 -14.03
CA ALA A 137 -1.31 5.91 -13.53
C ALA A 137 -1.46 7.41 -13.85
N VAL A 138 -2.38 7.77 -14.75
CA VAL A 138 -2.62 9.17 -15.16
C VAL A 138 -3.71 9.77 -14.27
N THR A 139 -4.81 9.04 -14.08
CA THR A 139 -5.89 9.39 -13.16
C THR A 139 -6.10 8.26 -12.17
N ILE A 140 -5.40 8.36 -11.04
CA ILE A 140 -5.35 7.32 -10.00
C ILE A 140 -6.77 6.96 -9.52
N PRO A 141 -7.21 5.69 -9.62
CA PRO A 141 -8.50 5.26 -9.11
C PRO A 141 -8.51 5.13 -7.59
N THR A 142 -9.70 5.26 -7.02
CA THR A 142 -9.95 5.08 -5.58
C THR A 142 -10.64 3.74 -5.35
N ILE A 143 -10.15 2.94 -4.42
CA ILE A 143 -10.92 1.84 -3.82
C ILE A 143 -11.44 2.34 -2.48
N LYS A 144 -12.76 2.45 -2.35
CA LYS A 144 -13.41 3.04 -1.19
C LYS A 144 -14.14 1.96 -0.41
N ALA A 145 -13.78 1.76 0.86
CA ALA A 145 -14.56 0.94 1.75
C ALA A 145 -15.90 1.61 2.07
N SER A 146 -16.99 0.87 1.95
CA SER A 146 -18.29 1.32 2.41
C SER A 146 -18.31 1.48 3.93
N ALA A 147 -19.27 2.26 4.44
CA ALA A 147 -19.43 2.42 5.89
C ALA A 147 -19.76 1.10 6.61
N SER A 148 -20.33 0.13 5.88
CA SER A 148 -20.66 -1.20 6.37
C SER A 148 -19.61 -2.25 5.98
N PHE A 149 -18.41 -1.85 5.57
CA PHE A 149 -17.37 -2.79 5.16
C PHE A 149 -17.06 -3.78 6.29
N THR A 150 -17.02 -5.07 5.97
CA THR A 150 -16.66 -6.13 6.90
C THR A 150 -15.56 -7.01 6.32
N GLY A 151 -14.44 -7.13 7.02
CA GLY A 151 -13.32 -7.95 6.60
C GLY A 151 -12.03 -7.54 7.29
N ILE A 152 -10.95 -8.29 7.05
CA ILE A 152 -9.64 -8.02 7.64
C ILE A 152 -9.01 -6.72 7.10
N ALA A 153 -9.17 -6.46 5.80
CA ALA A 153 -8.70 -5.26 5.12
C ALA A 153 -9.39 -5.12 3.75
N VAL A 154 -9.34 -3.92 3.15
CA VAL A 154 -9.90 -3.67 1.80
C VAL A 154 -9.26 -4.56 0.74
N ILE A 155 -7.94 -4.70 0.76
CA ILE A 155 -7.21 -5.69 -0.05
C ILE A 155 -6.60 -6.74 0.88
N ASP A 156 -6.82 -8.02 0.57
CA ASP A 156 -6.28 -9.14 1.33
C ASP A 156 -5.36 -10.00 0.46
N SER A 157 -4.07 -10.05 0.80
CA SER A 157 -3.08 -10.86 0.07
C SER A 157 -2.96 -12.30 0.55
N ASP A 158 -3.54 -12.65 1.71
CA ASP A 158 -3.44 -13.99 2.28
C ASP A 158 -4.59 -14.29 3.27
N PRO A 159 -5.80 -14.63 2.76
CA PRO A 159 -6.96 -14.78 3.62
C PRO A 159 -6.83 -15.90 4.64
N TYR A 160 -7.44 -15.70 5.81
CA TYR A 160 -7.56 -16.72 6.85
C TYR A 160 -8.85 -17.52 6.68
N THR A 161 -8.75 -18.85 6.70
CA THR A 161 -9.88 -19.78 6.74
C THR A 161 -9.69 -20.76 7.90
N LYS A 162 -10.57 -20.71 8.91
CA LYS A 162 -10.50 -21.55 10.13
C LYS A 162 -9.14 -21.48 10.85
N GLY A 163 -8.51 -20.30 10.84
CA GLY A 163 -7.21 -20.07 11.49
C GLY A 163 -5.99 -20.49 10.66
N ALA A 164 -6.17 -20.98 9.43
CA ALA A 164 -5.09 -21.25 8.48
C ALA A 164 -5.11 -20.26 7.31
N ASN A 165 -3.94 -19.82 6.86
CA ASN A 165 -3.80 -18.99 5.67
C ASN A 165 -4.07 -19.78 4.38
N TRP A 166 -4.45 -19.07 3.31
CA TRP A 166 -4.54 -19.66 1.97
C TRP A 166 -3.17 -20.06 1.46
N TYR A 167 -2.15 -19.25 1.74
CA TYR A 167 -0.78 -19.48 1.31
C TYR A 167 0.14 -19.55 2.54
N THR A 168 1.23 -20.31 2.45
CA THR A 168 2.29 -20.20 3.46
C THR A 168 2.94 -18.83 3.30
N ASN A 169 2.93 -17.99 4.34
CA ASN A 169 3.36 -16.58 4.23
C ASN A 169 4.79 -16.40 3.68
N GLN A 170 5.73 -17.31 3.97
CA GLN A 170 7.10 -17.28 3.43
C GLN A 170 7.17 -17.69 1.95
N ASN A 171 6.10 -18.26 1.40
CA ASN A 171 5.97 -18.69 0.01
C ASN A 171 5.00 -17.78 -0.78
N ASN A 172 4.46 -16.73 -0.18
CA ASN A 172 3.46 -15.86 -0.79
C ASN A 172 4.10 -14.80 -1.71
N PHE A 173 4.65 -15.26 -2.84
CA PHE A 173 5.46 -14.49 -3.79
C PHE A 173 4.64 -13.76 -4.86
N TYR A 174 5.34 -12.92 -5.65
CA TYR A 174 4.90 -12.41 -6.96
C TYR A 174 3.61 -11.57 -6.96
N ARG A 175 3.55 -10.55 -6.10
CA ARG A 175 2.38 -9.68 -5.96
C ARG A 175 2.71 -8.22 -6.20
N GLN A 176 1.77 -7.48 -6.77
CA GLN A 176 1.90 -6.04 -6.87
C GLN A 176 0.56 -5.37 -6.59
N VAL A 177 0.60 -4.24 -5.88
CA VAL A 177 -0.48 -3.25 -5.89
C VAL A 177 0.16 -1.92 -6.23
N ARG A 178 -0.34 -1.25 -7.28
CA ARG A 178 0.18 0.06 -7.66
C ARG A 178 -0.85 1.01 -8.23
N ASN A 179 -0.62 2.31 -7.98
CA ASN A 179 -1.43 3.42 -8.47
C ASN A 179 -2.85 3.42 -7.90
N PHE A 180 -3.00 3.59 -6.59
CA PHE A 180 -4.34 3.65 -5.96
C PHE A 180 -4.43 4.74 -4.90
N VAL A 181 -5.63 5.28 -4.74
CA VAL A 181 -6.08 5.76 -3.44
C VAL A 181 -6.87 4.63 -2.78
N ILE A 182 -6.60 4.32 -1.52
CA ILE A 182 -7.40 3.37 -0.74
C ILE A 182 -7.99 4.12 0.45
N ASP A 183 -9.31 4.28 0.42
CA ASP A 183 -10.05 5.14 1.32
C ASP A 183 -10.95 4.31 2.26
N ILE A 184 -10.65 4.37 3.56
CA ILE A 184 -11.45 3.75 4.62
C ILE A 184 -12.09 4.79 5.55
N THR A 185 -12.10 6.07 5.17
CA THR A 185 -12.66 7.17 5.98
C THR A 185 -14.15 7.04 6.26
N SER A 186 -14.87 6.25 5.46
CA SER A 186 -16.31 5.98 5.65
C SER A 186 -16.57 4.88 6.69
N MET A 187 -15.58 4.05 7.02
CA MET A 187 -15.70 3.06 8.09
C MET A 187 -15.66 3.73 9.47
N PRO A 188 -16.22 3.11 10.52
CA PRO A 188 -16.02 3.58 11.89
C PRO A 188 -14.52 3.67 12.22
N ALA A 189 -14.10 4.71 12.94
CA ALA A 189 -12.69 4.89 13.31
C ALA A 189 -12.15 3.74 14.18
N THR A 190 -13.00 2.96 14.83
CA THR A 190 -12.65 1.86 15.74
C THR A 190 -12.20 0.58 15.03
N THR A 191 -12.18 0.55 13.69
CA THR A 191 -11.79 -0.63 12.89
C THR A 191 -11.41 -0.26 11.47
N GLY A 192 -10.70 -1.16 10.79
CA GLY A 192 -10.46 -1.12 9.35
C GLY A 192 -8.98 -1.06 8.99
N ALA A 193 -8.60 -1.79 7.96
CA ALA A 193 -7.28 -1.70 7.36
C ALA A 193 -7.41 -1.53 5.84
N CYS A 194 -6.54 -0.72 5.23
CA CYS A 194 -6.56 -0.58 3.77
C CYS A 194 -5.98 -1.83 3.10
N ILE A 195 -4.85 -2.37 3.58
CA ILE A 195 -4.23 -3.58 3.02
C ILE A 195 -3.78 -4.53 4.12
N HIS A 196 -4.22 -5.78 4.06
CA HIS A 196 -3.58 -6.91 4.73
C HIS A 196 -2.48 -7.42 3.80
N TRP A 197 -1.22 -7.15 4.15
CA TRP A 197 -0.05 -7.38 3.29
C TRP A 197 0.89 -8.46 3.84
N GLN A 198 0.35 -9.65 4.11
CA GLN A 198 1.13 -10.81 4.54
C GLN A 198 1.76 -11.50 3.32
N VAL A 199 3.03 -11.21 3.05
CA VAL A 199 3.69 -11.59 1.79
C VAL A 199 5.17 -12.00 1.95
N ALA A 200 5.73 -12.57 0.89
CA ALA A 200 7.15 -12.92 0.75
C ALA A 200 7.88 -12.10 -0.34
N GLN A 201 8.99 -12.59 -0.89
CA GLN A 201 9.81 -11.89 -1.89
C GLN A 201 9.09 -11.71 -3.24
N ALA A 202 9.67 -10.86 -4.11
CA ALA A 202 9.11 -10.48 -5.40
C ALA A 202 7.73 -9.81 -5.29
N THR A 203 7.52 -9.04 -4.23
CA THR A 203 6.27 -8.33 -3.94
C THR A 203 6.52 -6.84 -3.78
N SER A 204 5.55 -6.02 -4.22
CA SER A 204 5.66 -4.56 -4.08
C SER A 204 4.34 -3.84 -3.85
N LEU A 205 4.41 -2.80 -3.02
CA LEU A 205 3.43 -1.72 -2.96
C LEU A 205 4.08 -0.47 -3.54
N GLN A 206 3.41 0.18 -4.50
CA GLN A 206 3.97 1.33 -5.20
C GLN A 206 2.92 2.40 -5.51
N ASN A 207 3.22 3.68 -5.24
CA ASN A 207 2.35 4.80 -5.63
C ASN A 207 0.92 4.62 -5.09
N ILE A 208 0.79 4.53 -3.76
CA ILE A 208 -0.49 4.35 -3.09
C ILE A 208 -0.68 5.46 -2.05
N VAL A 209 -1.86 6.06 -2.04
CA VAL A 209 -2.32 6.96 -0.99
C VAL A 209 -3.34 6.23 -0.12
N PHE A 210 -3.13 6.23 1.19
CA PHE A 210 -4.01 5.63 2.18
C PHE A 210 -4.77 6.76 2.89
N GLU A 211 -6.09 6.78 2.77
CA GLU A 211 -6.96 7.77 3.41
C GLU A 211 -7.72 7.12 4.57
N MET A 212 -7.49 7.65 5.77
CA MET A 212 -8.04 7.15 7.03
C MET A 212 -8.57 8.32 7.88
N VAL A 213 -9.45 8.02 8.83
CA VAL A 213 -9.92 8.99 9.82
C VAL A 213 -8.73 9.54 10.61
N GLN A 214 -8.66 10.85 10.80
CA GLN A 214 -7.55 11.52 11.47
C GLN A 214 -7.83 11.72 12.97
N GLY A 215 -6.80 11.51 13.80
CA GLY A 215 -6.87 11.73 15.26
C GLY A 215 -7.78 10.75 16.01
N GLY A 216 -8.03 11.07 17.28
CA GLY A 216 -8.84 10.27 18.20
C GLY A 216 -8.02 9.18 18.92
N THR A 217 -8.28 8.98 20.21
CA THR A 217 -7.65 7.92 21.03
C THR A 217 -8.19 6.53 20.72
N ASP A 218 -9.43 6.45 20.23
CA ASP A 218 -10.14 5.20 19.95
C ASP A 218 -10.09 4.83 18.46
N ASN A 219 -9.21 5.50 17.71
CA ASN A 219 -8.96 5.17 16.31
C ASN A 219 -8.13 3.88 16.26
N HIS A 220 -8.57 2.91 15.48
CA HIS A 220 -7.87 1.64 15.20
C HIS A 220 -7.69 1.41 13.68
N GLN A 221 -7.82 2.45 12.86
CA GLN A 221 -7.61 2.33 11.42
C GLN A 221 -6.12 2.19 11.09
N GLU A 222 -5.82 1.31 10.13
CA GLU A 222 -4.46 1.01 9.71
C GLU A 222 -4.28 1.12 8.19
N GLY A 223 -3.21 1.78 7.72
CA GLY A 223 -2.94 1.83 6.28
C GLY A 223 -2.48 0.46 5.77
N ILE A 224 -1.50 -0.13 6.45
CA ILE A 224 -1.05 -1.50 6.20
C ILE A 224 -1.12 -2.29 7.50
N PHE A 225 -1.80 -3.42 7.45
CA PHE A 225 -1.76 -4.47 8.45
C PHE A 225 -0.88 -5.62 7.92
N MET A 226 0.22 -5.90 8.58
CA MET A 226 1.11 -7.02 8.26
C MET A 226 1.52 -7.71 9.56
N ASP A 227 1.07 -8.93 9.73
CA ASP A 227 1.32 -9.73 10.93
C ASP A 227 2.64 -10.54 10.85
N ASN A 228 2.99 -11.08 9.68
CA ASN A 228 4.22 -11.83 9.41
C ASN A 228 4.58 -11.88 7.90
N GLY A 229 5.63 -12.62 7.55
CA GLY A 229 6.07 -12.87 6.17
C GLY A 229 7.59 -12.89 5.99
N SER A 230 8.05 -13.01 4.75
CA SER A 230 9.48 -12.98 4.36
C SER A 230 9.70 -12.00 3.21
N GLY A 231 9.41 -10.76 3.52
CA GLY A 231 9.02 -9.72 2.60
C GLY A 231 10.15 -9.05 1.85
N GLY A 232 9.67 -8.01 1.17
CA GLY A 232 10.24 -7.42 -0.03
C GLY A 232 10.26 -5.90 0.03
N PHE A 233 9.50 -5.23 -0.84
CA PHE A 233 9.77 -3.82 -1.17
C PHE A 233 8.54 -2.89 -1.18
N TYR A 234 8.63 -1.73 -0.52
CA TYR A 234 7.69 -0.62 -0.70
C TYR A 234 8.36 0.59 -1.34
N SER A 235 7.60 1.32 -2.15
CA SER A 235 8.02 2.65 -2.58
C SER A 235 6.88 3.62 -2.80
N ASP A 236 7.11 4.90 -2.50
CA ASP A 236 6.27 5.99 -2.97
C ASP A 236 4.85 5.87 -2.39
N LEU A 237 4.76 5.76 -1.05
CA LEU A 237 3.48 5.61 -0.33
C LEU A 237 3.19 6.86 0.51
N VAL A 238 1.91 7.24 0.59
CA VAL A 238 1.44 8.36 1.41
C VAL A 238 0.33 7.86 2.34
N PHE A 239 0.47 8.12 3.63
CA PHE A 239 -0.50 7.73 4.66
C PHE A 239 -1.10 8.98 5.29
N ASN A 240 -2.42 9.13 5.22
CA ASN A 240 -3.16 10.26 5.77
C ASN A 240 -4.11 9.76 6.86
N GLY A 241 -3.86 10.16 8.11
CA GLY A 241 -4.66 9.74 9.27
C GLY A 241 -4.34 8.35 9.79
N GLY A 242 -5.32 7.76 10.47
CA GLY A 242 -5.26 6.41 11.05
C GLY A 242 -4.58 6.36 12.41
N ASN A 243 -4.84 5.27 13.12
CA ASN A 243 -4.05 4.93 14.31
C ASN A 243 -2.62 4.59 13.91
N TYR A 244 -2.50 3.70 12.92
CA TYR A 244 -1.22 3.29 12.36
C TYR A 244 -1.16 3.64 10.87
N GLY A 245 -0.13 4.37 10.47
CA GLY A 245 0.23 4.42 9.05
C GLY A 245 0.50 3.00 8.55
N MET A 246 1.36 2.27 9.27
CA MET A 246 1.52 0.84 9.09
C MET A 246 1.80 0.11 10.41
N PHE A 247 1.09 -1.00 10.62
CA PHE A 247 1.40 -2.05 11.59
C PHE A 247 2.14 -3.17 10.84
N VAL A 248 3.40 -3.42 11.19
CA VAL A 248 4.25 -4.32 10.41
C VAL A 248 5.05 -5.31 11.25
N GLY A 249 4.94 -6.58 10.88
CA GLY A 249 5.71 -7.71 11.38
C GLY A 249 6.25 -8.54 10.23
N ASN A 250 7.57 -8.68 10.09
CA ASN A 250 8.15 -9.43 8.96
C ASN A 250 9.62 -9.78 9.19
N GLN A 251 10.13 -10.89 8.63
CA GLN A 251 11.55 -11.25 8.72
C GLN A 251 12.45 -10.12 8.22
N GLN A 252 12.22 -9.65 6.99
CA GLN A 252 12.96 -8.55 6.40
C GLN A 252 12.13 -7.72 5.43
N PHE A 253 12.43 -6.43 5.34
CA PHE A 253 11.84 -5.56 4.34
C PHE A 253 12.75 -4.38 3.98
N THR A 254 12.57 -3.85 2.78
CA THR A 254 13.16 -2.57 2.35
C THR A 254 12.07 -1.63 1.91
N THR A 255 12.10 -0.40 2.41
CA THR A 255 11.07 0.60 2.13
C THR A 255 11.70 1.94 1.83
N ARG A 256 11.19 2.64 0.81
CA ARG A 256 11.68 3.97 0.47
C ARG A 256 10.57 4.96 0.15
N ASN A 257 10.82 6.24 0.40
CA ASN A 257 9.93 7.34 0.00
C ASN A 257 8.51 7.14 0.54
N LEU A 258 8.40 7.11 1.87
CA LEU A 258 7.10 7.01 2.56
C LEU A 258 6.81 8.33 3.26
N THR A 259 5.59 8.84 3.11
CA THR A 259 5.12 10.05 3.80
C THR A 259 3.96 9.70 4.73
N PHE A 260 4.05 10.12 5.99
CA PHE A 260 3.00 9.92 7.00
C PHE A 260 2.50 11.27 7.48
N ASN A 261 1.20 11.52 7.37
CA ASN A 261 0.54 12.76 7.74
C ASN A 261 -0.57 12.47 8.76
N ASN A 262 -0.52 13.10 9.92
CA ASN A 262 -1.62 13.07 10.90
C ASN A 262 -2.01 11.66 11.41
N CYS A 263 -1.11 10.67 11.32
CA CYS A 263 -1.26 9.38 11.97
C CYS A 263 -1.07 9.54 13.49
N ASN A 264 -1.73 8.72 14.31
CA ASN A 264 -1.35 8.63 15.73
C ASN A 264 0.09 8.10 15.86
N THR A 265 0.37 6.98 15.19
CA THR A 265 1.72 6.42 15.02
C THR A 265 1.98 6.15 13.55
N ALA A 266 3.10 6.63 13.01
CA ALA A 266 3.42 6.41 11.60
C ALA A 266 3.79 4.94 11.34
N VAL A 267 4.72 4.39 12.12
CA VAL A 267 5.15 2.98 12.01
C VAL A 267 5.09 2.29 13.35
N TYR A 268 4.18 1.33 13.48
CA TYR A 268 4.18 0.35 14.56
C TYR A 268 4.95 -0.89 14.10
N MET A 269 6.21 -1.02 14.52
CA MET A 269 7.09 -2.12 14.14
C MET A 269 6.92 -3.27 15.12
N ASN A 270 5.93 -4.13 14.85
CA ASN A 270 5.53 -5.24 15.71
C ASN A 270 6.69 -6.25 15.91
N TRP A 271 7.32 -6.71 14.83
CA TRP A 271 8.53 -7.53 14.92
C TRP A 271 9.32 -7.51 13.60
N ASN A 272 10.64 -7.68 13.67
CA ASN A 272 11.44 -8.02 12.49
C ASN A 272 12.76 -8.69 12.87
N TRP A 273 13.49 -9.21 11.87
CA TRP A 273 14.92 -9.45 11.98
C TRP A 273 15.72 -8.26 11.47
N VAL A 274 15.27 -7.66 10.35
CA VAL A 274 15.82 -6.39 9.85
C VAL A 274 14.78 -5.61 9.05
N TRP A 275 14.78 -4.28 9.13
CA TRP A 275 13.97 -3.45 8.24
C TRP A 275 14.78 -2.24 7.81
N ASN A 276 14.88 -2.00 6.50
CA ASN A 276 15.51 -0.79 5.96
C ASN A 276 14.46 0.26 5.62
N LEU A 277 14.53 1.40 6.31
CA LEU A 277 13.71 2.59 6.08
C LEU A 277 14.59 3.67 5.45
N LYS A 278 14.25 4.12 4.24
CA LYS A 278 14.96 5.19 3.54
C LYS A 278 13.98 6.28 3.10
N SER A 279 14.37 7.56 3.21
CA SER A 279 13.54 8.67 2.73
C SER A 279 12.13 8.64 3.33
N ILE A 280 12.05 8.71 4.66
CA ILE A 280 10.78 8.74 5.39
C ILE A 280 10.48 10.18 5.79
N THR A 281 9.29 10.66 5.46
CA THR A 281 8.76 11.96 5.86
C THR A 281 7.62 11.75 6.85
N VAL A 282 7.64 12.45 7.98
CA VAL A 282 6.62 12.33 9.02
C VAL A 282 6.16 13.72 9.42
N ASN A 283 4.87 13.99 9.26
CA ASN A 283 4.25 15.29 9.47
C ASN A 283 3.10 15.17 10.48
N ASN A 284 3.19 15.90 11.59
CA ASN A 284 2.16 15.95 12.63
C ASN A 284 1.72 14.56 13.14
N VAL A 285 2.69 13.73 13.55
CA VAL A 285 2.47 12.38 14.08
C VAL A 285 2.95 12.32 15.52
N SER A 286 2.18 11.68 16.41
CA SER A 286 2.55 11.57 17.83
C SER A 286 3.77 10.67 18.02
N PHE A 287 3.84 9.54 17.31
CA PHE A 287 4.97 8.60 17.36
C PHE A 287 5.47 8.23 15.94
N PRO A 288 6.68 8.68 15.54
CA PRO A 288 7.21 8.37 14.21
C PRO A 288 7.49 6.87 13.97
N VAL A 289 8.18 6.20 14.91
CA VAL A 289 8.42 4.76 14.89
C VAL A 289 8.37 4.22 16.31
N LEU A 290 7.50 3.25 16.56
CA LEU A 290 7.43 2.51 17.83
C LEU A 290 8.06 1.11 17.64
N PRO A 291 9.24 0.85 18.22
CA PRO A 291 9.85 -0.48 18.17
C PRO A 291 9.23 -1.45 19.19
N PHE A 292 9.31 -2.75 18.92
CA PHE A 292 8.88 -3.85 19.81
C PHE A 292 9.29 -3.69 21.30
N SER A 293 10.43 -3.04 21.59
CA SER A 293 10.92 -2.89 22.97
C SER A 293 10.23 -1.80 23.80
N SER A 294 9.33 -0.96 23.24
CA SER A 294 8.69 0.12 24.03
C SER A 294 7.56 -0.34 24.96
N TYR A 295 7.13 -1.60 24.89
CA TYR A 295 6.05 -2.13 25.75
C TYR A 295 6.51 -2.91 26.99
N SER A 296 7.83 -3.02 27.26
CA SER A 296 8.31 -3.77 28.44
C SER A 296 8.32 -2.99 29.76
N ASN A 297 7.93 -1.71 29.79
CA ASN A 297 8.15 -0.85 30.98
C ASN A 297 6.88 -0.24 31.60
N SER A 298 5.68 -0.76 31.33
CA SER A 298 4.46 -0.32 32.06
C SER A 298 4.13 -1.15 33.30
N CYS A 299 5.01 -2.07 33.72
CA CYS A 299 4.94 -2.68 35.05
C CYS A 299 6.28 -2.50 35.78
N GLY A 300 6.48 -1.31 36.37
CA GLY A 300 7.66 -1.02 37.19
C GLY A 300 7.98 0.48 37.23
N ARG A 301 7.61 1.13 38.34
CA ARG A 301 8.07 2.48 38.66
C ARG A 301 9.59 2.52 38.74
N GLU A 302 10.16 3.67 38.36
CA GLU A 302 11.51 4.15 38.69
C GLU A 302 12.72 3.35 38.14
N ALA A 303 13.10 3.57 36.88
CA ALA A 303 14.51 3.51 36.48
C ALA A 303 14.80 4.25 35.16
N ASP A 304 15.52 5.36 35.29
CA ASP A 304 16.45 5.97 34.34
C ASP A 304 15.91 6.64 33.05
N SER A 305 15.38 7.85 33.23
CA SER A 305 15.22 8.87 32.18
C SER A 305 16.53 9.38 31.55
N ARG A 306 17.69 8.75 31.80
CA ARG A 306 18.99 9.15 31.22
C ARG A 306 19.58 8.13 30.24
N ALA A 307 18.91 7.01 29.94
CA ALA A 307 19.45 6.02 29.00
C ALA A 307 19.20 6.37 27.51
N SER A 308 18.09 7.03 27.18
CA SER A 308 17.74 7.39 25.78
C SER A 308 18.53 8.59 25.23
N ALA A 309 19.03 9.48 26.10
CA ALA A 309 19.85 10.63 25.69
C ALA A 309 21.34 10.29 25.46
N ARG A 310 21.81 9.11 25.88
CA ARG A 310 23.23 8.70 25.79
C ARG A 310 23.60 7.91 24.52
N GLY A 311 22.61 7.47 23.74
CA GLY A 311 22.84 6.78 22.46
C GLY A 311 23.19 7.68 21.27
N TRP A 312 22.97 9.00 21.37
CA TRP A 312 23.03 9.93 20.22
C TRP A 312 24.09 11.04 20.33
N ARG A 313 24.98 11.00 21.34
CA ARG A 313 26.12 11.93 21.46
C ARG A 313 27.48 11.24 21.35
N LYS A 314 27.73 10.49 20.27
CA LYS A 314 29.09 10.04 19.91
C LYS A 314 29.34 10.10 18.39
N TYR A 315 29.17 11.28 17.81
CA TYR A 315 29.81 11.67 16.55
C TYR A 315 30.26 13.15 16.61
N VAL A 316 31.02 13.51 17.65
CA VAL A 316 31.88 14.71 17.66
C VAL A 316 33.15 14.34 18.41
N LYS A 317 34.29 14.40 17.72
CA LYS A 317 35.61 14.11 18.31
C LYS A 317 36.14 15.40 18.93
N HIS A 318 36.25 15.46 20.25
CA HIS A 318 37.05 16.48 20.94
C HIS A 318 38.41 15.87 21.34
N PRO A 319 39.54 16.58 21.12
CA PRO A 319 40.85 16.13 21.55
C PRO A 319 41.00 16.38 23.07
N ASN A 320 41.60 15.43 23.79
CA ASN A 320 42.03 15.49 25.20
C ASN A 320 41.11 14.83 26.26
N GLN A 321 40.96 13.50 26.23
CA GLN A 321 40.84 12.71 27.47
C GLN A 321 41.59 11.37 27.41
N PRO A 322 42.11 10.86 28.54
CA PRO A 322 43.07 9.75 28.58
C PRO A 322 42.42 8.36 28.57
N ASP A 323 43.13 7.40 27.99
CA ASP A 323 42.71 6.01 27.77
C ASP A 323 42.39 5.26 29.09
N ARG A 324 41.15 4.80 29.22
CA ARG A 324 40.78 3.72 30.14
C ARG A 324 40.47 2.47 29.31
N GLY A 325 41.14 1.37 29.66
CA GLY A 325 41.24 0.11 28.91
C GLY A 325 39.97 -0.32 28.14
N LEU A 326 40.16 -0.58 26.85
CA LEU A 326 39.11 -0.93 25.89
C LEU A 326 38.52 -2.31 26.17
N ARG A 327 37.19 -2.38 26.29
CA ARG A 327 36.44 -3.62 26.05
C ARG A 327 36.64 -4.04 24.58
N PRO A 328 36.71 -5.36 24.29
CA PRO A 328 36.97 -5.84 22.95
C PRO A 328 35.92 -5.33 21.96
N SER A 329 36.38 -4.94 20.78
CA SER A 329 35.52 -4.37 19.74
C SER A 329 34.45 -5.39 19.29
N PRO A 330 33.31 -4.92 18.73
CA PRO A 330 32.27 -5.81 18.20
C PRO A 330 32.79 -6.88 17.22
N ARG A 331 33.84 -6.56 16.44
CA ARG A 331 34.54 -7.53 15.57
C ARG A 331 35.18 -8.69 16.33
N GLN A 332 35.75 -8.45 17.50
CA GLN A 332 36.36 -9.48 18.34
C GLN A 332 35.30 -10.35 19.03
N GLN A 333 34.13 -9.79 19.31
CA GLN A 333 32.99 -10.52 19.90
C GLN A 333 32.30 -11.42 18.87
N VAL A 334 32.15 -10.94 17.62
CA VAL A 334 31.65 -11.75 16.50
C VAL A 334 32.58 -12.92 16.19
N ARG A 335 33.91 -12.73 16.21
CA ARG A 335 34.89 -13.83 16.02
C ARG A 335 34.85 -14.87 17.13
N ARG A 336 34.58 -14.48 18.38
CA ARG A 336 34.42 -15.42 19.50
C ARG A 336 33.13 -16.24 19.38
N ASN A 337 32.05 -15.61 18.93
CA ASN A 337 30.77 -16.31 18.73
C ASN A 337 30.85 -17.28 17.54
N ALA A 338 31.49 -16.89 16.44
CA ALA A 338 31.70 -17.77 15.28
C ALA A 338 32.51 -19.03 15.61
N LYS A 339 33.53 -18.92 16.50
CA LYS A 339 34.30 -20.09 16.97
C LYS A 339 33.49 -21.05 17.85
N ARG A 340 32.51 -20.55 18.60
CA ARG A 340 31.59 -21.41 19.40
C ARG A 340 30.61 -22.18 18.51
N TYR A 341 30.08 -21.55 17.46
CA TYR A 341 29.17 -22.21 16.51
C TYR A 341 29.86 -23.26 15.64
N HIS A 342 31.14 -23.08 15.31
CA HIS A 342 31.89 -24.07 14.53
C HIS A 342 32.18 -25.36 15.33
N HIS A 343 32.37 -25.24 16.65
CA HIS A 343 32.58 -26.39 17.53
C HIS A 343 31.30 -27.21 17.80
N SER A 344 30.11 -26.59 17.79
CA SER A 344 28.86 -27.34 17.98
C SER A 344 28.48 -28.12 16.72
N LEU A 345 28.73 -27.56 15.53
CA LEU A 345 28.42 -28.21 14.25
C LEU A 345 29.31 -29.41 13.95
N GLN A 346 30.54 -29.46 14.46
CA GLN A 346 31.41 -30.65 14.36
C GLN A 346 30.98 -31.79 15.28
N HIS A 347 30.35 -31.49 16.43
CA HIS A 347 29.82 -32.51 17.33
C HIS A 347 28.51 -33.13 16.81
N ASP A 348 27.66 -32.36 16.14
CA ASP A 348 26.40 -32.87 15.60
C ASP A 348 26.58 -33.73 14.33
N TRP A 349 27.66 -33.50 13.57
CA TRP A 349 27.98 -34.34 12.39
C TRP A 349 28.50 -35.73 12.76
N GLN A 350 29.25 -35.87 13.86
CA GLN A 350 29.73 -37.20 14.32
C GLN A 350 28.62 -38.08 14.91
N TYR A 351 27.47 -37.51 15.30
CA TYR A 351 26.34 -38.27 15.86
C TYR A 351 25.33 -38.74 14.80
N SER A 352 25.35 -38.20 13.59
CA SER A 352 24.41 -38.56 12.51
C SER A 352 24.88 -39.77 11.68
N ASP A 353 26.17 -40.08 11.67
CA ASP A 353 26.73 -41.15 10.83
C ASP A 353 26.54 -42.56 11.44
N HIS A 354 26.30 -42.66 12.76
CA HIS A 354 26.09 -43.94 13.45
C HIS A 354 24.64 -44.45 13.46
N ARG A 355 23.68 -43.74 12.85
CA ARG A 355 22.25 -44.13 12.86
C ARG A 355 21.65 -44.57 11.52
N GLN A 356 22.46 -44.72 10.46
CA GLN A 356 21.98 -45.25 9.17
C GLN A 356 22.33 -46.72 8.87
N HIS A 357 22.99 -47.45 9.77
CA HIS A 357 23.34 -48.87 9.55
C HIS A 357 22.64 -49.90 10.46
N ALA A 358 21.51 -49.55 11.07
CA ALA A 358 20.78 -50.50 11.94
C ALA A 358 19.28 -50.51 11.69
N ARG A 359 18.85 -50.77 10.45
CA ARG A 359 17.53 -51.38 10.10
C ARG A 359 17.64 -52.13 8.77
N HIS A 360 18.12 -53.37 8.86
CA HIS A 360 17.67 -54.47 8.00
C HIS A 360 16.97 -55.49 8.89
#